data_AF-A0A2V6G7V7-F1
#
_entry.id   AF-A0A2V6G7V7-F1
#
_cell.length_a   1.000
_cell.length_b   1.000
_cell.length_c   1.000
_cell.angle_alpha   90.00
_cell.angle_beta   90.00
_cell.angle_gamma   90.00
#
_symmetry.space_group_name_H-M   'P 1'
#
loop_
_entity.id
_entity.type
_entity.pdbx_description
1 polymer ?
#
loop_
_entity_poly.entity_id
_entity_poly.type
_entity_poly.pdbx_seq_one_letter_code
_entity_poly.pdbx_strand_id
1 'polypeptide(L)'
;MDLLRVALGSRIQPNASRINAVEEEHRGMINKYLSDGFMAIFGAGDSGSNHPRDAVSAGCEILRAVKGLNDELAAKERAAIQVGIGIHSGPAIVGSVGSPQRLEFTAQSATR
;
A
#
# COMPACT_ATOMS: atom_id res chain seq x y z
N MET A 1 -6.12 -7.24 -11.34
CA MET A 1 -6.07 -6.78 -9.94
C MET A 1 -4.84 -5.92 -9.78
N ASP A 2 -4.91 -4.89 -8.94
CA ASP A 2 -3.81 -3.95 -8.74
C ASP A 2 -3.19 -4.17 -7.36
N LEU A 3 -1.87 -4.32 -7.34
CA LEU A 3 -1.07 -4.49 -6.13
C LEU A 3 -0.30 -3.20 -5.89
N LEU A 4 -0.62 -2.54 -4.78
CA LEU A 4 0.08 -1.35 -4.32
C LEU A 4 1.00 -1.75 -3.15
N ARG A 5 2.31 -1.58 -3.34
CA ARG A 5 3.29 -1.68 -2.27
C ARG A 5 3.72 -0.28 -1.83
N VAL A 6 3.73 -0.06 -0.53
CA VAL A 6 4.22 1.17 0.10
C VAL A 6 5.38 0.79 1.02
N ALA A 7 6.56 1.34 0.77
CA ALA A 7 7.74 1.21 1.61
C ALA A 7 8.07 2.56 2.27
N LEU A 8 7.87 2.66 3.57
CA LEU A 8 8.21 3.74 4.49
C LEU A 8 9.63 3.52 5.05
N GLY A 9 10.45 4.58 5.09
CA GLY A 9 11.77 4.54 5.71
C GLY A 9 11.76 4.00 7.14
N SER A 10 12.90 3.42 7.55
CA SER A 10 13.17 2.45 8.64
C SER A 10 12.69 2.76 10.08
N ARG A 11 11.77 3.70 10.32
CA ARG A 11 11.31 4.08 11.66
C ARG A 11 9.80 4.35 11.81
N ILE A 12 8.98 4.09 10.79
CA ILE A 12 7.55 4.46 10.83
C ILE A 12 6.66 3.29 10.44
N GLN A 13 5.86 2.83 11.40
CA GLN A 13 4.74 1.93 11.12
C GLN A 13 3.62 2.69 10.39
N PRO A 14 2.84 2.03 9.53
CA PRO A 14 1.62 2.61 8.99
C PRO A 14 0.72 3.12 10.12
N ASN A 15 0.27 4.36 10.00
CA ASN A 15 -0.65 4.97 10.95
C ASN A 15 -2.07 4.93 10.35
N ALA A 16 -3.06 5.21 11.18
CA ALA A 16 -4.46 5.19 10.79
C ALA A 16 -4.72 6.04 9.53
N SER A 17 -4.17 7.25 9.42
CA SER A 17 -4.44 8.11 8.24
C SER A 17 -3.98 7.51 6.91
N ARG A 18 -2.85 6.80 6.86
CA ARG A 18 -2.38 6.13 5.63
C ARG A 18 -3.17 4.87 5.31
N ILE A 19 -3.68 4.18 6.34
CA ILE A 19 -4.52 2.99 6.19
C ILE A 19 -5.91 3.41 5.69
N ASN A 20 -6.49 4.45 6.26
CA ASN A 20 -7.81 4.97 5.87
C ASN A 20 -7.85 5.43 4.41
N ALA A 21 -6.78 6.09 3.93
CA ALA A 21 -6.67 6.42 2.50
C ALA A 21 -6.85 5.16 1.63
N VAL A 22 -6.26 4.03 2.02
CA VAL A 22 -6.40 2.78 1.26
C VAL A 22 -7.78 2.16 1.43
N GLU A 23 -8.23 1.94 2.66
CA GLU A 23 -9.41 1.12 2.95
C GLU A 23 -10.73 1.87 2.80
N GLU A 24 -10.81 3.08 3.34
CA GLU A 24 -12.04 3.86 3.43
C GLU A 24 -12.23 4.73 2.18
N GLU A 25 -11.17 5.40 1.71
CA GLU A 25 -11.26 6.39 0.64
C GLU A 25 -11.15 5.77 -0.76
N HIS A 26 -10.29 4.76 -0.93
CA HIS A 26 -9.97 4.17 -2.24
C HIS A 26 -10.30 2.68 -2.37
N ARG A 27 -11.11 2.11 -1.47
CA ARG A 27 -11.66 0.74 -1.60
C ARG A 27 -10.59 -0.35 -1.77
N GLY A 28 -9.38 -0.09 -1.30
CA GLY A 28 -8.30 -1.06 -1.21
C GLY A 28 -8.42 -1.89 0.06
N MET A 29 -7.63 -2.96 0.13
CA MET A 29 -7.54 -3.80 1.32
C MET A 29 -6.08 -3.92 1.73
N ILE A 30 -5.74 -3.57 2.97
CA ILE A 30 -4.41 -3.86 3.51
C ILE A 30 -4.27 -5.36 3.65
N ASN A 31 -3.31 -5.89 2.92
CA ASN A 31 -3.09 -7.31 2.85
C ASN A 31 -1.96 -7.77 3.77
N LYS A 32 -0.87 -7.01 3.82
CA LYS A 32 0.28 -7.36 4.67
C LYS A 32 1.01 -6.13 5.17
N TYR A 33 1.31 -6.12 6.46
CA TYR A 33 2.28 -5.21 7.06
C TYR A 33 3.69 -5.75 6.85
N LEU A 34 4.57 -4.88 6.39
CA LEU A 34 6.00 -5.13 6.20
C LEU A 34 6.77 -4.34 7.28
N SER A 35 8.00 -4.76 7.57
CA SER A 35 8.85 -4.06 8.56
C SER A 35 9.08 -2.58 8.23
N ASP A 36 8.97 -2.24 6.96
CA ASP A 36 9.17 -0.92 6.39
C ASP A 36 7.91 -0.45 5.66
N GLY A 37 6.70 -0.91 5.96
CA GLY A 37 5.51 -0.41 5.26
C GLY A 37 4.38 -1.41 5.15
N PHE A 38 3.68 -1.42 4.02
CA PHE A 38 2.55 -2.32 3.80
C PHE A 38 2.29 -2.59 2.32
N MET A 39 1.51 -3.63 2.07
CA MET A 39 0.98 -3.98 0.77
C MET A 39 -0.55 -3.95 0.81
N ALA A 40 -1.14 -3.34 -0.20
CA ALA A 40 -2.58 -3.24 -0.41
C ALA A 40 -2.99 -3.88 -1.74
N ILE A 41 -4.21 -4.41 -1.78
CA ILE A 41 -4.83 -5.01 -2.96
C ILE A 41 -6.06 -4.20 -3.33
N PHE A 42 -6.21 -3.89 -4.61
CA PHE A 42 -7.38 -3.21 -5.17
C PHE A 42 -8.09 -4.12 -6.17
N GLY A 43 -9.43 -4.08 -6.17
CA GLY A 43 -10.27 -4.93 -7.02
C GLY A 43 -10.49 -6.35 -6.48
N ALA A 44 -10.25 -6.59 -5.19
CA ALA A 44 -10.55 -7.87 -4.55
C ALA A 44 -12.05 -8.05 -4.31
N GLY A 45 -12.66 -8.96 -5.08
CA GLY A 45 -14.10 -9.27 -4.98
C GLY A 45 -15.04 -8.25 -5.62
N ASP A 46 -14.51 -7.17 -6.19
CA ASP A 46 -15.27 -6.12 -6.87
C ASP A 46 -14.74 -5.93 -8.31
N SER A 47 -15.49 -6.46 -9.28
CA SER A 47 -15.13 -6.44 -10.70
C SER A 47 -15.57 -5.14 -11.41
N GLY A 48 -16.31 -4.26 -10.71
CA GLY A 48 -16.95 -3.09 -11.29
C GLY A 48 -16.21 -1.76 -11.02
N SER A 49 -15.20 -1.76 -10.17
CA SER A 49 -14.43 -0.56 -9.81
C SER A 49 -13.25 -0.31 -10.74
N ASN A 50 -12.85 0.95 -10.86
CA ASN A 50 -11.62 1.33 -11.59
C ASN A 50 -10.42 1.15 -10.66
N HIS A 51 -10.17 -0.10 -10.26
CA HIS A 51 -9.14 -0.46 -9.28
C HIS A 51 -7.72 0.04 -9.60
N PRO A 52 -7.26 0.26 -10.86
CA PRO A 52 -5.95 0.88 -11.09
C PRO A 52 -5.97 2.35 -10.73
N ARG A 53 -7.07 3.06 -10.99
CA ARG A 53 -7.24 4.47 -10.62
C ARG A 53 -7.28 4.64 -9.11
N ASP A 54 -7.99 3.75 -8.42
CA ASP A 54 -8.10 3.79 -6.96
C ASP A 54 -6.73 3.52 -6.31
N ALA A 55 -5.97 2.54 -6.82
CA ALA A 55 -4.61 2.26 -6.35
C ALA A 55 -3.66 3.46 -6.52
N VAL A 56 -3.71 4.14 -7.67
CA VAL A 56 -2.92 5.36 -7.93
C VAL A 56 -3.35 6.50 -7.01
N SER A 57 -4.65 6.69 -6.83
CA SER A 57 -5.20 7.77 -5.99
C SER A 57 -4.82 7.60 -4.52
N ALA A 58 -4.93 6.38 -3.99
CA ALA A 58 -4.44 6.03 -2.66
C ALA A 58 -2.94 6.32 -2.50
N GLY A 59 -2.13 5.93 -3.50
CA GLY A 59 -0.70 6.23 -3.52
C GLY A 59 -0.41 7.72 -3.44
N CYS A 60 -1.13 8.54 -4.23
CA CYS A 60 -0.99 10.00 -4.20
C CYS A 60 -1.36 10.61 -2.84
N GLU A 61 -2.42 10.13 -2.18
CA GLU A 61 -2.79 10.61 -0.86
C GLU A 61 -1.79 10.24 0.23
N ILE A 62 -1.25 9.03 0.18
CA ILE A 62 -0.17 8.62 1.08
C ILE A 62 1.04 9.54 0.92
N LEU A 63 1.41 9.90 -0.32
CA LEU A 63 2.49 10.88 -0.56
C LEU A 63 2.18 12.24 0.04
N ARG A 64 0.94 12.74 -0.08
CA ARG A 64 0.53 14.02 0.52
C ARG A 64 0.57 13.96 2.05
N ALA A 65 0.11 12.87 2.65
CA ALA A 65 0.14 12.66 4.09
C ALA A 65 1.59 12.62 4.62
N VAL A 66 2.50 11.95 3.90
CA VAL A 66 3.92 11.93 4.23
C VAL A 66 4.55 13.31 4.08
N LYS A 67 4.17 14.09 3.06
CA LYS A 67 4.61 15.48 2.93
C LYS A 67 4.20 16.32 4.14
N GLY A 68 2.93 16.27 4.55
CA GLY A 68 2.46 17.00 5.73
C GLY A 68 3.20 16.59 7.00
N LEU A 69 3.44 15.29 7.17
CA LEU A 69 4.25 14.79 8.29
C LEU A 69 5.70 15.30 8.25
N ASN A 70 6.30 15.38 7.06
CA ASN A 70 7.65 15.93 6.92
C ASN A 70 7.68 17.44 7.23
N ASP A 71 6.64 18.18 6.90
CA ASP A 71 6.51 19.59 7.26
C ASP A 71 6.46 19.74 8.81
N GLU A 72 5.73 18.86 9.52
CA GLU A 72 5.72 18.82 10.99
C GLU A 72 7.06 18.39 11.61
N LEU A 73 7.76 17.44 10.98
CA LEU A 73 9.08 16.98 11.44
C LEU A 73 10.13 18.07 11.27
N ALA A 74 10.08 18.81 10.16
CA ALA A 74 10.96 19.95 9.92
C ALA A 74 10.78 21.03 10.98
N ALA A 75 9.53 21.33 11.38
CA ALA A 75 9.23 22.26 12.48
C ALA A 75 9.78 21.80 13.84
N LYS A 76 10.12 20.51 13.98
CA LYS A 76 10.72 19.90 15.18
C LYS A 76 12.21 19.58 14.98
N GLU A 77 12.84 20.09 13.92
CA GLU A 77 14.24 19.84 13.56
C GLU A 77 14.58 18.34 13.42
N ARG A 78 13.61 17.54 12.97
CA ARG A 78 13.77 16.10 12.74
C ARG A 78 13.97 15.77 11.27
N ALA A 79 14.71 14.70 11.02
CA ALA A 79 14.95 14.20 9.67
C ALA A 79 13.64 13.82 8.97
N ALA A 80 13.54 14.16 7.68
CA ALA A 80 12.41 13.82 6.84
C ALA A 80 12.34 12.30 6.58
N ILE A 81 11.12 11.81 6.41
CA ILE A 81 10.81 10.44 6.02
C ILE A 81 10.73 10.35 4.50
N GLN A 82 11.32 9.31 3.94
CA GLN A 82 11.16 8.95 2.54
C GLN A 82 10.20 7.76 2.41
N VAL A 83 9.35 7.80 1.39
CA VAL A 83 8.43 6.73 1.04
C VAL A 83 8.57 6.38 -0.44
N GLY A 84 8.62 5.09 -0.74
CA GLY A 84 8.51 4.54 -2.08
C GLY A 84 7.15 3.89 -2.30
N ILE A 85 6.54 4.13 -3.45
CA ILE A 85 5.24 3.58 -3.83
C ILE A 85 5.42 2.84 -5.16
N GLY A 86 5.13 1.54 -5.16
CA GLY A 86 5.14 0.70 -6.36
C GLY A 86 3.73 0.19 -6.64
N ILE A 87 3.25 0.39 -7.86
CA ILE A 87 1.94 -0.10 -8.30
C ILE A 87 2.16 -1.06 -9.45
N HIS A 88 1.54 -2.23 -9.37
CA HIS A 88 1.55 -3.23 -10.43
C HIS A 88 0.12 -3.61 -10.79
N SER A 89 -0.22 -3.53 -12.08
CA SER A 89 -1.51 -3.92 -12.63
C SER A 89 -1.35 -5.15 -13.52
N GLY A 90 -2.09 -6.21 -13.22
CA GLY A 90 -2.07 -7.41 -14.05
C GLY A 90 -2.94 -8.54 -13.51
N PRO A 91 -3.00 -9.67 -14.23
CA PRO A 91 -3.51 -10.91 -13.69
C PRO A 91 -2.65 -11.33 -12.50
N ALA A 92 -3.27 -11.56 -11.35
CA ALA A 92 -2.61 -12.06 -10.16
C ALA A 92 -3.49 -13.16 -9.54
N ILE A 93 -2.86 -14.24 -9.09
CA ILE A 93 -3.55 -15.25 -8.29
C ILE A 93 -3.45 -14.81 -6.84
N VAL A 94 -4.60 -14.48 -6.26
CA VAL A 94 -4.72 -14.19 -4.83
C VAL A 94 -5.29 -15.45 -4.17
N GLY A 95 -4.48 -16.10 -3.34
CA GLY A 95 -4.87 -17.30 -2.62
C GLY A 95 -4.06 -17.46 -1.34
N SER A 96 -4.60 -18.18 -0.36
CA SER A 96 -3.89 -18.50 0.88
C SER A 96 -2.83 -19.57 0.63
N VAL A 97 -1.55 -19.21 0.64
CA VAL A 97 -0.44 -20.17 0.66
C VAL A 97 0.14 -20.19 2.08
N GLY A 98 -0.19 -21.23 2.85
CA GLY A 98 0.22 -21.41 4.25
C GLY A 98 -0.94 -21.80 5.17
N SER A 99 -0.64 -22.41 6.32
CA SER A 99 -1.60 -22.79 7.37
C SER A 99 -2.57 -21.64 7.71
N PRO A 100 -3.81 -21.92 8.18
CA PRO A 100 -4.98 -21.00 8.20
C PRO A 100 -4.83 -19.64 8.90
N GLN A 101 -3.64 -19.27 9.38
CA GLN A 101 -3.32 -18.04 10.08
C GLN A 101 -2.27 -17.15 9.39
N ARG A 102 -1.79 -17.50 8.18
CA ARG A 102 -0.78 -16.67 7.50
C ARG A 102 -0.97 -16.68 5.98
N LEU A 103 -1.44 -15.55 5.44
CA LEU A 103 -1.49 -15.30 4.01
C LEU A 103 -0.12 -14.77 3.55
N GLU A 104 0.65 -15.62 2.88
CA GLU A 104 1.87 -15.20 2.18
C GLU A 104 1.60 -15.03 0.68
N PHE A 105 1.97 -13.88 0.15
CA PHE A 105 1.79 -13.53 -1.25
C PHE A 105 3.10 -13.72 -1.99
N THR A 106 3.08 -14.57 -3.00
CA THR A 106 4.19 -14.71 -3.95
C THR A 106 3.65 -14.32 -5.32
N ALA A 107 4.09 -13.17 -5.84
CA ALA A 107 3.84 -12.80 -7.23
C ALA A 107 4.89 -13.52 -8.09
N GLN A 108 4.48 -14.57 -8.81
CA GLN A 108 5.29 -15.13 -9.89
C GLN A 108 4.82 -14.53 -11.20
N SER A 109 5.62 -13.62 -11.76
CA SER A 109 5.45 -13.18 -13.15
C SER A 109 6.16 -14.19 -14.04
N ALA A 110 5.40 -14.93 -14.85
CA ALA A 110 5.97 -15.65 -15.99
C ALA A 110 6.16 -14.63 -17.13
N THR A 111 7.32 -13.99 -17.17
CA THR A 111 7.73 -13.21 -18.35
C THR A 111 8.43 -14.16 -19.31
N ARG A 112 7.95 -14.25 -20.55
CA ARG A 112 8.63 -14.92 -21.66
C ARG A 112 9.35 -13.89 -22.51
#